data_AF-A0A645IY34-F1
#
_entry.id   AF-A0A645IY34-F1
#
_cell.length_a   1.000
_cell.length_b   1.000
_cell.length_c   1.000
_cell.angle_alpha   90.00
_cell.angle_beta   90.00
_cell.angle_gamma   90.00
#
_symmetry.space_group_name_H-M   'P 1'
#
loop_
_entity.id
_entity.type
_entity.pdbx_description
1 polymer ?
#
loop_
_entity_poly.entity_id
_entity_poly.type
_entity_poly.pdbx_seq_one_letter_code
_entity_poly.pdbx_strand_id
1 'polypeptide(L)'
;MLRTAPPAAEVMRDAARFVGGAPMVAHNASFDSKFWQAELALAGEAAPQLFACTVLLSRRIYPQAPSHSLGNLARYLHLPSTGRAHRALADAEMAAALLARMQQDLCERHALPWPEHALLMQLQRCSKAKVGGWLAQQAGQGLLAAQTQD
;
A
#
# COMPACT_ATOMS: atom_id res chain seq x y z
N MET A 1 14.58 19.46 -16.23
CA MET A 1 14.51 18.83 -14.90
C MET A 1 15.56 17.73 -14.68
N LEU A 2 16.10 17.06 -15.71
CA LEU A 2 17.09 15.96 -15.53
C LEU A 2 18.57 16.35 -15.75
N ARG A 3 18.87 17.40 -16.52
CA ARG A 3 20.25 17.76 -16.91
C ARG A 3 21.17 18.06 -15.71
N THR A 4 20.61 18.47 -14.59
CA THR A 4 21.33 18.83 -13.36
C THR A 4 20.98 17.90 -12.20
N ALA A 5 20.32 16.77 -12.48
CA ALA A 5 19.97 15.80 -11.44
C ALA A 5 21.21 14.96 -11.08
N PRO A 6 21.32 14.49 -9.81
CA PRO A 6 22.36 13.55 -9.44
C PRO A 6 22.26 12.23 -10.22
N PRO A 7 23.35 11.44 -10.27
CA PRO A 7 23.31 10.09 -10.82
C PRO A 7 22.24 9.23 -10.13
N ALA A 8 21.55 8.38 -10.89
CA ALA A 8 20.50 7.52 -10.36
C ALA A 8 20.98 6.66 -9.17
N ALA A 9 22.18 6.07 -9.27
CA ALA A 9 22.76 5.28 -8.19
C ALA A 9 22.94 6.07 -6.87
N GLU A 10 23.25 7.37 -6.95
CA GLU A 10 23.35 8.24 -5.76
C GLU A 10 21.96 8.42 -5.12
N VAL A 11 20.98 8.82 -5.92
CA VAL A 11 19.60 9.02 -5.46
C VAL A 11 18.99 7.72 -4.91
N MET A 12 19.28 6.58 -5.52
CA MET A 12 18.75 5.28 -5.10
C MET A 12 19.36 4.80 -3.78
N ARG A 13 20.66 5.07 -3.52
CA ARG A 13 21.26 4.81 -2.21
C ARG A 13 20.65 5.70 -1.13
N ASP A 14 20.38 6.96 -1.44
CA ASP A 14 19.73 7.88 -0.52
C ASP A 14 18.30 7.42 -0.20
N ALA A 15 17.56 7.00 -1.23
CA ALA A 15 16.22 6.42 -1.08
C ALA A 15 16.25 5.12 -0.25
N ALA A 16 17.22 4.23 -0.48
CA ALA A 16 17.38 2.99 0.30
C ALA A 16 17.65 3.28 1.78
N ARG A 17 18.52 4.25 2.09
CA ARG A 17 18.79 4.68 3.46
C ARG A 17 17.55 5.30 4.11
N PHE A 18 16.79 6.10 3.37
CA PHE A 18 15.55 6.69 3.86
C PHE A 18 14.49 5.64 4.18
N VAL A 19 14.27 4.67 3.28
CA VAL A 19 13.28 3.61 3.47
C VAL A 19 13.72 2.62 4.56
N GLY A 20 15.01 2.30 4.62
CA GLY A 20 15.55 1.32 5.57
C GLY A 20 14.82 -0.02 5.48
N GLY A 21 14.45 -0.59 6.62
CA GLY A 21 13.66 -1.82 6.71
C GLY A 21 12.14 -1.61 6.64
N ALA A 22 11.66 -0.39 6.39
CA ALA A 22 10.22 -0.12 6.45
C ALA A 22 9.45 -0.90 5.37
N PRO A 23 8.31 -1.49 5.71
CA PRO A 23 7.45 -2.12 4.72
C PRO A 23 6.89 -1.08 3.74
N MET A 24 6.70 -1.48 2.48
CA MET A 24 6.29 -0.57 1.42
C MET A 24 4.85 -0.84 0.97
N VAL A 25 4.22 0.21 0.46
CA VAL A 25 2.89 0.15 -0.17
C VAL A 25 2.95 0.93 -1.48
N ALA A 26 2.36 0.37 -2.54
CA ALA A 26 2.26 1.06 -3.82
C ALA A 26 0.97 0.72 -4.58
N HIS A 27 0.56 1.62 -5.46
CA HIS A 27 -0.56 1.39 -6.36
C HIS A 27 -0.08 0.68 -7.63
N ASN A 28 -0.44 -0.60 -7.78
CA ASN A 28 0.14 -1.51 -8.76
C ASN A 28 1.60 -1.91 -8.44
N ALA A 29 1.83 -2.30 -7.18
CA ALA A 29 3.16 -2.54 -6.62
C ALA A 29 4.06 -3.52 -7.38
N SER A 30 3.53 -4.38 -8.26
CA SER A 30 4.37 -5.23 -9.12
C SER A 30 5.25 -4.43 -10.09
N PHE A 31 4.83 -3.21 -10.44
CA PHE A 31 5.63 -2.30 -11.25
C PHE A 31 6.72 -1.64 -10.40
N ASP A 32 6.32 -0.98 -9.31
CA ASP A 32 7.25 -0.27 -8.42
C ASP A 32 8.30 -1.19 -7.81
N SER A 33 7.91 -2.38 -7.33
CA SER A 33 8.85 -3.34 -6.74
C SER A 33 9.91 -3.83 -7.71
N LYS A 34 9.56 -4.04 -8.99
CA LYS A 34 10.54 -4.44 -10.02
C LYS A 34 11.52 -3.31 -10.32
N PHE A 35 11.02 -2.07 -10.43
CA PHE A 35 11.87 -0.91 -10.63
C PHE A 35 12.81 -0.69 -9.44
N TRP A 36 12.26 -0.71 -8.22
CA TRP A 36 13.00 -0.60 -6.97
C TRP A 36 14.12 -1.64 -6.87
N GLN A 37 13.80 -2.92 -7.10
CA GLN A 37 14.79 -4.00 -7.05
C GLN A 37 15.88 -3.85 -8.11
N ALA A 38 15.51 -3.50 -9.35
CA ALA A 38 16.46 -3.35 -10.44
C ALA A 38 17.43 -2.17 -10.20
N GLU A 39 16.89 -1.00 -9.81
CA GLU A 39 17.70 0.19 -9.57
C GLU A 39 18.58 0.07 -8.32
N LEU A 40 18.09 -0.59 -7.26
CA LEU A 40 18.93 -0.90 -6.10
C LEU A 40 20.04 -1.89 -6.44
N ALA A 41 19.76 -2.91 -7.26
CA ALA A 41 20.80 -3.83 -7.72
C ALA A 41 21.90 -3.10 -8.52
N LEU A 42 21.53 -2.15 -9.38
CA LEU A 42 22.50 -1.30 -10.09
C LEU A 42 23.29 -0.38 -9.15
N ALA A 43 22.69 0.05 -8.05
CA ALA A 43 23.33 0.87 -7.03
C ALA A 43 24.23 0.07 -6.06
N GLY A 44 24.17 -1.27 -6.09
CA GLY A 44 24.87 -2.17 -5.17
C GLY A 44 24.16 -2.37 -3.83
N GLU A 45 22.84 -2.13 -3.78
CA GLU A 45 22.02 -2.14 -2.57
C GLU A 45 21.07 -3.36 -2.54
N ALA A 46 20.72 -3.81 -1.33
CA ALA A 46 19.71 -4.84 -1.14
C ALA A 46 18.29 -4.24 -1.11
N ALA A 47 17.30 -4.98 -1.61
CA ALA A 47 15.89 -4.58 -1.65
C ALA A 47 15.00 -5.54 -0.83
N PRO A 48 15.11 -5.60 0.51
CA PRO A 48 14.39 -6.57 1.34
C PRO A 48 12.90 -6.25 1.52
N GLN A 49 12.44 -5.07 1.10
CA GLN A 49 11.12 -4.56 1.45
C GLN A 49 10.01 -5.35 0.76
N LEU A 50 8.98 -5.69 1.55
CA LEU A 50 7.75 -6.30 1.06
C LEU A 50 6.73 -5.23 0.69
N PHE A 51 6.03 -5.44 -0.43
CA PHE A 51 5.07 -4.49 -0.96
C PHE A 51 3.62 -4.95 -0.81
N ALA A 52 2.82 -4.15 -0.11
CA ALA A 52 1.37 -4.24 -0.22
C ALA A 52 0.89 -3.46 -1.46
N CYS A 53 -0.09 -4.01 -2.17
CA CYS A 53 -0.57 -3.47 -3.43
C CYS A 53 -2.02 -2.97 -3.29
N THR A 54 -2.23 -1.66 -3.37
CA THR A 54 -3.57 -1.06 -3.19
C THR A 54 -4.54 -1.43 -4.32
N VAL A 55 -4.05 -1.81 -5.52
CA VAL A 55 -4.90 -2.38 -6.58
C VAL A 55 -5.44 -3.74 -6.16
N LEU A 56 -4.60 -4.60 -5.58
CA LEU A 56 -5.04 -5.90 -5.09
C LEU A 56 -5.98 -5.73 -3.91
N LEU A 57 -5.65 -4.85 -2.95
CA LEU A 57 -6.49 -4.55 -1.79
C LEU A 57 -7.85 -3.99 -2.21
N SER A 58 -7.89 -2.98 -3.08
CA SER A 58 -9.16 -2.39 -3.55
C SER A 58 -10.08 -3.42 -4.21
N ARG A 59 -9.55 -4.42 -4.92
CA ARG A 59 -10.36 -5.51 -5.49
C ARG A 59 -11.00 -6.42 -4.44
N ARG A 60 -10.48 -6.44 -3.20
CA ARG A 60 -11.07 -7.16 -2.06
C ARG A 60 -12.02 -6.27 -1.26
N ILE A 61 -11.62 -5.03 -1.01
CA ILE A 61 -12.33 -4.11 -0.12
C ILE A 61 -13.50 -3.42 -0.85
N TYR A 62 -13.34 -3.12 -2.13
CA TYR A 62 -14.31 -2.40 -2.96
C TYR A 62 -14.60 -3.17 -4.27
N PRO A 63 -15.12 -4.40 -4.22
CA PRO A 63 -15.39 -5.20 -5.42
C PRO A 63 -16.37 -4.54 -6.40
N GLN A 64 -17.19 -3.61 -5.92
CA GLN A 64 -18.18 -2.84 -6.68
C GLN A 64 -17.62 -1.55 -7.31
N ALA A 65 -16.35 -1.20 -7.07
CA ALA A 65 -15.75 -0.01 -7.68
C ALA A 65 -15.69 -0.17 -9.21
N PRO A 66 -16.08 0.86 -9.99
CA PRO A 66 -16.14 0.75 -11.46
C PRO A 66 -14.76 0.63 -12.10
N SER A 67 -13.71 1.09 -11.41
CA SER A 67 -12.32 0.96 -11.83
C SER A 67 -11.41 0.98 -10.60
N HIS A 68 -10.30 0.26 -10.70
CA HIS A 68 -9.29 0.15 -9.65
C HIS A 68 -8.02 0.97 -9.93
N SER A 69 -8.05 1.89 -10.90
CA SER A 69 -6.94 2.84 -11.08
C SER A 69 -6.95 3.89 -9.97
N LEU A 70 -5.76 4.41 -9.62
CA LEU A 70 -5.57 5.31 -8.48
C LEU A 70 -6.54 6.50 -8.50
N GLY A 71 -6.56 7.24 -9.61
CA GLY A 71 -7.45 8.40 -9.76
C GLY A 71 -8.94 8.06 -9.81
N ASN A 72 -9.33 6.86 -10.26
CA ASN A 72 -10.74 6.43 -10.19
C ASN A 72 -11.13 6.07 -8.75
N LEU A 73 -10.28 5.35 -8.02
CA LEU A 73 -10.52 5.02 -6.62
C LEU A 73 -10.55 6.27 -5.74
N ALA A 74 -9.64 7.21 -5.96
CA ALA A 74 -9.63 8.48 -5.24
C ALA A 74 -10.94 9.25 -5.44
N ARG A 75 -11.45 9.34 -6.68
CA ARG A 75 -12.77 9.94 -6.95
C ARG A 75 -13.92 9.14 -6.36
N TYR A 76 -13.90 7.82 -6.51
CA TYR A 76 -14.94 6.92 -6.02
C TYR A 76 -15.09 6.98 -4.49
N LEU A 77 -13.99 7.16 -3.77
CA LEU A 77 -13.95 7.24 -2.30
C LEU A 77 -13.98 8.69 -1.78
N HIS A 78 -14.11 9.69 -2.66
CA HIS A 78 -14.09 11.11 -2.33
C HIS A 78 -12.82 11.55 -1.58
N LEU A 79 -11.66 11.05 -2.00
CA LEU A 79 -10.37 11.42 -1.41
C LEU A 79 -9.90 12.81 -1.87
N PRO A 80 -9.10 13.52 -1.06
CA PRO A 80 -8.52 14.79 -1.44
C PRO A 80 -7.75 14.71 -2.75
N SER A 81 -7.93 15.71 -3.61
CA SER A 81 -7.11 15.85 -4.82
C SER A 81 -5.78 16.48 -4.46
N THR A 82 -4.70 15.71 -4.56
CA THR A 82 -3.36 16.27 -4.59
C THR A 82 -3.19 16.97 -5.95
N GLY A 83 -2.64 18.18 -5.94
CA GLY A 83 -2.57 19.04 -7.14
C GLY A 83 -1.67 18.49 -8.25
N ARG A 84 -1.27 19.35 -9.19
CA ARG A 84 -0.50 18.97 -10.39
C ARG A 84 1.03 18.95 -10.20
N ALA A 85 1.56 19.24 -9.01
CA ALA A 85 3.00 19.33 -8.78
C ALA A 85 3.63 17.94 -8.60
N HIS A 86 4.62 17.63 -9.44
CA HIS A 86 5.41 16.39 -9.45
C HIS A 86 4.58 15.11 -9.45
N ARG A 87 4.13 14.66 -10.65
CA ARG A 87 3.26 13.47 -10.83
C ARG A 87 3.57 12.30 -9.89
N ALA A 88 4.85 11.93 -9.71
CA ALA A 88 5.24 10.84 -8.83
C ALA A 88 4.96 11.10 -7.33
N LEU A 89 5.23 12.30 -6.82
CA LEU A 89 4.93 12.66 -5.43
C LEU A 89 3.41 12.75 -5.22
N ALA A 90 2.70 13.40 -6.14
CA ALA A 90 1.24 13.50 -6.09
C ALA A 90 0.57 12.11 -6.11
N ASP A 91 1.08 11.17 -6.90
CA ASP A 91 0.61 9.79 -6.95
C ASP A 91 0.95 9.04 -5.64
N ALA A 92 2.12 9.26 -5.05
CA ALA A 92 2.51 8.67 -3.77
C ALA A 92 1.61 9.16 -2.62
N GLU A 93 1.33 10.46 -2.54
CA GLU A 93 0.42 11.05 -1.56
C GLU A 93 -1.01 10.52 -1.74
N MET A 94 -1.48 10.41 -2.99
CA MET A 94 -2.81 9.84 -3.27
C MET A 94 -2.88 8.36 -2.91
N ALA A 95 -1.80 7.59 -3.14
CA ALA A 95 -1.71 6.20 -2.71
C ALA A 95 -1.71 6.07 -1.17
N ALA A 96 -1.06 6.99 -0.46
CA ALA A 96 -1.09 7.06 1.00
C ALA A 96 -2.49 7.39 1.53
N ALA A 97 -3.18 8.38 0.95
CA ALA A 97 -4.57 8.70 1.30
C ALA A 97 -5.52 7.52 1.03
N LEU A 98 -5.32 6.82 -0.09
CA LEU A 98 -6.08 5.61 -0.43
C LEU A 98 -5.84 4.49 0.58
N LEU A 99 -4.59 4.26 0.99
CA LEU A 99 -4.23 3.28 2.01
C LEU A 99 -4.90 3.60 3.35
N ALA A 100 -4.78 4.84 3.83
CA ALA A 100 -5.39 5.29 5.08
C ALA A 100 -6.91 5.05 5.06
N ARG A 101 -7.57 5.39 3.95
CA ARG A 101 -9.00 5.12 3.77
C ARG A 101 -9.33 3.62 3.79
N MET A 102 -8.52 2.78 3.15
CA MET A 102 -8.70 1.32 3.18
C MET A 102 -8.58 0.77 4.61
N GLN A 103 -7.61 1.23 5.38
CA GLN A 103 -7.40 0.79 6.76
C GLN A 103 -8.58 1.22 7.65
N GLN A 104 -9.05 2.46 7.50
CA GLN A 104 -10.23 2.96 8.20
C GLN A 104 -11.49 2.15 7.86
N ASP A 105 -11.77 1.95 6.56
CA ASP A 105 -12.95 1.18 6.12
C ASP A 105 -12.90 -0.27 6.62
N LEU A 106 -11.71 -0.88 6.72
CA LEU A 106 -11.52 -2.21 7.30
C LEU A 106 -11.83 -2.23 8.80
N CYS A 107 -11.42 -1.22 9.56
CA CYS A 107 -11.76 -1.09 10.98
C CYS A 107 -13.28 -0.93 11.15
N GLU A 108 -13.88 0.05 10.47
CA GLU A 108 -15.27 0.44 10.66
C GLU A 108 -16.26 -0.63 10.20
N ARG A 109 -16.00 -1.30 9.06
CA ARG A 109 -16.95 -2.24 8.46
C ARG A 109 -16.81 -3.66 8.96
N HIS A 110 -15.64 -4.01 9.50
CA HIS A 110 -15.32 -5.38 9.88
C HIS A 110 -14.86 -5.52 11.33
N ALA A 111 -14.93 -4.44 12.13
CA ALA A 111 -14.50 -4.42 13.53
C ALA A 111 -13.07 -4.96 13.71
N LEU A 112 -12.20 -4.70 12.73
CA LEU A 112 -10.80 -5.09 12.79
C LEU A 112 -10.01 -4.09 13.64
N PRO A 113 -8.97 -4.54 14.37
CA PRO A 113 -7.93 -3.63 14.82
C PRO A 113 -7.25 -2.96 13.61
N TRP A 114 -6.49 -1.90 13.86
CA TRP A 114 -5.80 -1.17 12.79
C TRP A 114 -5.00 -2.13 11.88
N PRO A 115 -5.30 -2.20 10.56
CA PRO A 115 -4.65 -3.13 9.65
C PRO A 115 -3.19 -2.78 9.40
N GLU A 116 -2.29 -3.35 10.18
CA GLU A 116 -0.86 -3.27 9.93
C GLU A 116 -0.45 -3.98 8.63
N HIS A 117 0.75 -3.67 8.13
CA HIS A 117 1.24 -4.17 6.85
C HIS A 117 1.12 -5.69 6.67
N ALA A 118 1.40 -6.47 7.73
CA ALA A 118 1.27 -7.92 7.71
C ALA A 118 -0.16 -8.39 7.40
N LEU A 119 -1.18 -7.72 7.93
CA LEU A 119 -2.59 -8.03 7.67
C LEU A 119 -2.95 -7.68 6.22
N LEU A 120 -2.47 -6.53 5.73
CA LEU A 120 -2.67 -6.11 4.34
C LEU A 120 -2.03 -7.10 3.35
N MET A 121 -0.84 -7.61 3.66
CA MET A 121 -0.15 -8.63 2.87
C MET A 121 -0.93 -9.96 2.80
N GLN A 122 -1.65 -10.33 3.86
CA GLN A 122 -2.53 -11.50 3.85
C GLN A 122 -3.80 -11.23 3.04
N LEU A 123 -4.47 -10.10 3.27
CA LEU A 123 -5.69 -9.71 2.57
C LEU A 123 -5.50 -9.65 1.05
N GLN A 124 -4.38 -9.08 0.58
CA GLN A 124 -4.12 -8.98 -0.86
C GLN A 124 -3.93 -10.33 -1.55
N ARG A 125 -3.58 -11.39 -0.80
CA ARG A 125 -3.44 -12.77 -1.29
C ARG A 125 -4.74 -13.55 -1.19
N CYS A 126 -5.69 -13.09 -0.37
CA CYS A 126 -6.99 -13.73 -0.23
C CYS A 126 -7.75 -13.69 -1.57
N SER A 127 -8.36 -14.83 -1.93
CA SER A 127 -9.21 -14.90 -3.12
C SER A 127 -10.53 -14.18 -2.84
N LYS A 128 -11.09 -13.52 -3.86
CA LYS A 128 -12.31 -12.69 -3.71
C LYS A 128 -13.45 -13.44 -2.99
N ALA A 129 -13.67 -14.71 -3.33
CA ALA A 129 -14.72 -15.54 -2.74
C ALA A 129 -14.53 -15.79 -1.23
N LYS A 130 -13.30 -15.74 -0.73
CA LYS A 130 -12.97 -16.04 0.68
C LYS A 130 -12.83 -14.79 1.54
N VAL A 131 -12.84 -13.59 0.96
CA VAL A 131 -12.59 -12.32 1.68
C VAL A 131 -13.54 -12.14 2.86
N GLY A 132 -14.86 -12.33 2.65
CA GLY A 132 -15.85 -12.12 3.72
C GLY A 132 -15.62 -13.02 4.93
N GLY A 133 -15.46 -14.32 4.71
CA GLY A 133 -15.18 -15.28 5.78
C GLY A 133 -13.82 -15.05 6.44
N TRP A 134 -12.81 -14.67 5.66
CA TRP A 134 -11.49 -14.34 6.18
C TRP A 134 -11.52 -13.11 7.08
N LEU A 135 -12.21 -12.02 6.68
CA LEU A 135 -12.34 -10.81 7.50
C LEU A 135 -13.07 -11.11 8.82
N ALA A 136 -14.14 -11.90 8.79
CA ALA A 136 -14.86 -12.31 10.00
C ALA A 136 -13.95 -13.11 10.97
N GLN A 137 -13.09 -13.98 10.44
CA GLN A 137 -12.12 -14.72 11.24
C GLN A 137 -11.09 -13.79 11.91
N GLN A 138 -10.58 -12.80 11.17
CA GLN A 138 -9.60 -11.84 11.70
C GLN A 138 -10.19 -10.96 12.81
N ALA A 139 -11.46 -10.55 12.68
CA ALA A 139 -12.14 -9.77 13.71
C ALA A 139 -12.26 -10.56 15.04
N GLY A 140 -12.62 -11.84 14.96
CA GLY A 140 -12.69 -12.71 16.14
C GLY A 140 -11.34 -12.91 16.83
N GLN A 141 -10.24 -12.97 16.07
CA GLN A 141 -8.89 -13.09 16.63
C GLN A 141 -8.41 -11.80 17.30
N GLY A 142 -8.73 -10.64 16.74
CA GLY A 142 -8.39 -9.33 17.33
C GLY A 142 -9.07 -9.08 18.67
N LEU A 143 -10.33 -9.50 18.81
CA LEU A 143 -11.09 -9.40 20.07
C LEU A 143 -10.48 -10.27 21.19
N LEU A 144 -10.01 -11.48 20.87
CA LEU A 144 -9.38 -12.37 21.84
C LEU A 144 -8.02 -11.85 22.32
N ALA A 145 -7.23 -11.26 21.41
CA ALA A 145 -5.93 -10.67 21.76
C ALA A 145 -6.07 -9.40 22.64
N ALA A 146 -7.14 -8.62 22.45
CA ALA A 146 -7.41 -7.44 23.27
C ALA A 146 -7.86 -7.79 24.70
N GLN A 147 -8.45 -8.97 24.92
CA GLN A 147 -8.91 -9.44 26.24
C GLN A 147 -7.81 -10.08 27.09
N THR A 148 -6.62 -10.31 26.53
CA THR A 148 -5.48 -10.96 27.23
C THR A 148 -4.39 -9.98 27.67
N GLN A 149 -4.61 -8.68 27.50
CA GLN A 149 -3.66 -7.62 27.86
C GLN A 149 -4.08 -6.79 29.10
N ASP A 150 -5.19 -7.17 29.76
CA ASP A 150 -5.62 -6.67 31.08
C ASP A 150 -5.24 -7.65 32.19
#